data_AF-C5CLN2-F1
#
_entry.id   AF-C5CLN2-F1
#
_cell.length_a   1.000
_cell.length_b   1.000
_cell.length_c   1.000
_cell.angle_alpha   90.00
_cell.angle_beta   90.00
_cell.angle_gamma   90.00
#
_symmetry.space_group_name_H-M   'P 1'
#
loop_
_entity.id
_entity.type
_entity.pdbx_description
1 polymer ?
#
loop_
_entity_poly.entity_id
_entity_poly.type
_entity_poly.pdbx_seq_one_letter_code
_entity_poly.pdbx_strand_id
1 'polypeptide(L)'
;MIERRLFVAGSLGLALPSWAHHGWSSFDQDRPLYLEGRATKVMWRNPHGEVELELPENPTLPADLKQRPLPRQSANVDGPALLAKAQLPTRRDRKWLIELAPLTRLQAWGVEEIKPGTPVAALGFTYTGEKGDPVLRAEYLFVGGKAYGLRSSPA
;
A
#
# COMPACT_ATOMS: atom_id res chain seq x y z
N MET A 1 48.79 -13.95 38.62
CA MET A 1 48.09 -14.63 37.50
C MET A 1 46.92 -13.75 37.08
N ILE A 2 46.65 -13.74 35.78
CA ILE A 2 45.99 -12.66 35.02
C ILE A 2 44.47 -12.59 35.24
N GLU A 3 44.00 -11.40 35.59
CA GLU A 3 42.60 -10.96 35.49
C GLU A 3 42.21 -10.80 34.00
N ARG A 4 41.24 -11.58 33.53
CA ARG A 4 40.79 -11.55 32.13
C ARG A 4 39.50 -10.74 32.03
N ARG A 5 39.63 -9.42 31.88
CA ARG A 5 38.51 -8.52 31.59
C ARG A 5 38.05 -8.73 30.14
N LEU A 6 36.90 -9.39 29.97
CA LEU A 6 36.20 -9.48 28.70
C LEU A 6 35.46 -8.16 28.44
N PHE A 7 35.98 -7.34 27.52
CA PHE A 7 35.19 -6.28 26.89
C PHE A 7 34.34 -6.92 25.79
N VAL A 8 33.03 -7.08 26.04
CA VAL A 8 32.06 -7.37 24.99
C VAL A 8 31.59 -6.03 24.44
N ALA A 9 32.18 -5.62 23.31
CA ALA A 9 31.62 -4.56 22.47
C ALA A 9 30.54 -5.20 21.58
N GLY A 10 29.30 -5.19 22.04
CA GLY A 10 28.14 -5.70 21.31
C GLY A 10 27.35 -4.57 20.66
N SER A 11 27.49 -4.46 19.35
CA SER A 11 26.69 -3.73 18.36
C SER A 11 25.36 -3.13 18.86
N LEU A 12 25.25 -1.79 18.85
CA LEU A 12 23.95 -1.13 18.74
C LEU A 12 23.39 -1.45 17.36
N GLY A 13 22.54 -2.47 17.28
CA GLY A 13 21.64 -2.65 16.14
C GLY A 13 20.74 -1.42 16.06
N LEU A 14 20.95 -0.59 15.04
CA LEU A 14 19.97 0.40 14.61
C LEU A 14 18.71 -0.39 14.24
N ALA A 15 17.77 -0.49 15.18
CA ALA A 15 16.42 -0.93 14.90
C ALA A 15 15.84 0.07 13.91
N LEU A 16 15.86 -0.27 12.62
CA LEU A 16 15.01 0.38 11.64
C LEU A 16 13.59 0.33 12.22
N PRO A 17 12.84 1.43 12.22
CA PRO A 17 11.50 1.41 12.77
C PRO A 17 10.74 0.28 12.08
N SER A 18 10.41 -0.77 12.82
CA SER A 18 9.39 -1.70 12.41
C SER A 18 8.11 -0.90 12.55
N TRP A 19 7.63 -0.34 11.45
CA TRP A 19 6.33 0.30 11.44
C TRP A 19 5.31 -0.77 11.79
N ALA A 20 4.84 -0.75 13.04
CA ALA A 20 3.68 -1.51 13.44
C ALA A 20 2.47 -0.79 12.81
N HIS A 21 2.04 -1.21 11.62
CA HIS A 21 0.85 -0.62 11.01
C HIS A 21 -0.39 -1.17 11.74
N HIS A 22 -0.87 -0.36 12.69
CA HIS A 22 -2.00 -0.55 13.59
C HIS A 22 -3.36 -0.63 12.87
N GLY A 23 -3.58 -1.68 12.09
CA GLY A 23 -4.87 -1.95 11.44
C GLY A 23 -5.39 -0.80 10.57
N TRP A 24 -6.66 -0.87 10.19
CA TRP A 24 -7.28 0.14 9.32
C TRP A 24 -7.65 1.44 10.05
N SER A 25 -7.68 1.44 11.38
CA SER A 25 -8.10 2.57 12.21
C SER A 25 -7.16 3.78 12.14
N SER A 26 -5.91 3.59 11.72
CA SER A 26 -4.98 4.70 11.51
C SER A 26 -5.27 5.52 10.26
N PHE A 27 -6.09 5.00 9.33
CA PHE A 27 -6.35 5.63 8.04
C PHE A 27 -7.74 6.24 7.97
N ASP A 28 -7.86 7.34 7.23
CA ASP A 28 -9.14 8.00 6.95
C ASP A 28 -9.91 7.22 5.89
N GLN A 29 -10.77 6.31 6.36
CA GLN A 29 -11.55 5.43 5.50
C GLN A 29 -12.74 6.12 4.82
N ASP A 30 -13.05 7.37 5.20
CA ASP A 30 -14.12 8.15 4.58
C ASP A 30 -13.67 8.89 3.32
N ARG A 31 -12.35 8.98 3.11
CA ARG A 31 -11.72 9.72 2.02
C ARG A 31 -10.81 8.81 1.16
N PRO A 32 -11.39 7.96 0.29
CA PRO A 32 -10.59 7.11 -0.59
C PRO A 32 -9.79 7.93 -1.59
N LEU A 33 -8.51 7.61 -1.71
CA LEU A 33 -7.61 8.15 -2.72
C LEU A 33 -7.40 7.13 -3.83
N TYR A 34 -7.34 7.61 -5.07
CA TYR A 34 -6.88 6.84 -6.21
C TYR A 34 -5.51 7.35 -6.67
N LEU A 35 -4.52 6.46 -6.63
CA LEU A 35 -3.15 6.72 -7.05
C LEU A 35 -2.80 5.80 -8.21
N GLU A 36 -2.24 6.37 -9.28
CA GLU A 36 -1.78 5.62 -10.45
C GLU A 36 -0.42 6.13 -10.88
N GLY A 37 0.50 5.21 -11.18
CA GLY A 37 1.88 5.55 -11.46
C GLY A 37 2.74 4.34 -11.84
N ARG A 38 4.05 4.49 -11.67
CA ARG A 38 5.03 3.42 -11.92
C ARG A 38 5.67 2.96 -10.63
N ALA A 39 5.76 1.65 -10.43
CA ALA A 39 6.51 1.08 -9.31
C ALA A 39 8.01 1.38 -9.48
N THR A 40 8.62 2.12 -8.57
CA THR A 40 10.07 2.40 -8.60
C THR A 40 10.86 1.42 -7.75
N LYS A 41 10.24 0.92 -6.67
CA LYS A 41 10.80 -0.10 -5.77
C LYS A 41 9.69 -0.99 -5.28
N VAL A 42 9.97 -2.29 -5.15
CA VAL A 42 9.03 -3.28 -4.61
C VAL A 42 9.70 -4.08 -3.51
N MET A 43 9.01 -4.23 -2.39
CA MET A 43 9.43 -5.04 -1.26
C MET A 43 8.41 -6.15 -1.06
N TRP A 44 8.66 -7.30 -1.68
CA TRP A 44 7.78 -8.46 -1.64
C TRP A 44 8.16 -9.42 -0.51
N ARG A 45 8.00 -8.95 0.73
CA ARG A 45 8.39 -9.68 1.94
C ARG A 45 7.35 -9.52 3.05
N ASN A 46 7.45 -10.31 4.11
CA ASN A 46 6.62 -10.13 5.30
C ASN A 46 7.10 -8.91 6.12
N PRO A 47 6.20 -8.21 6.85
CA PRO A 47 4.81 -8.56 7.16
C PRO A 47 3.78 -8.21 6.07
N HIS A 48 4.09 -7.28 5.16
CA HIS A 48 3.22 -6.85 4.07
C HIS A 48 4.05 -6.58 2.82
N GLY A 49 3.45 -6.78 1.65
CA GLY A 49 4.06 -6.27 0.42
C GLY A 49 4.02 -4.74 0.41
N GLU A 50 5.06 -4.11 -0.10
CA GLU A 50 5.12 -2.65 -0.26
C GLU A 50 5.60 -2.29 -1.68
N VAL A 51 5.05 -1.20 -2.22
CA VAL A 51 5.48 -0.63 -3.50
C VAL A 51 5.74 0.86 -3.32
N GLU A 52 6.96 1.32 -3.60
CA GLU A 52 7.19 2.74 -3.86
C GLU A 52 6.61 3.06 -5.24
N LEU A 53 5.58 3.89 -5.27
CA LEU A 53 4.87 4.31 -6.48
C LEU A 53 5.25 5.75 -6.80
N GLU A 54 5.75 5.97 -7.99
CA GLU A 54 5.96 7.32 -8.53
C GLU A 54 4.76 7.73 -9.39
N LEU A 55 4.09 8.80 -8.95
CA LEU A 55 2.99 9.43 -9.64
C LEU A 55 3.49 10.27 -10.83
N PRO A 56 2.67 10.42 -11.89
CA PRO A 56 2.95 11.39 -12.95
C PRO A 56 2.96 12.81 -12.37
N GLU A 57 3.54 13.75 -13.11
CA GLU A 57 3.59 15.16 -12.71
C GLU A 57 2.20 15.77 -12.53
N ASN A 58 1.25 15.39 -13.40
CA ASN A 58 -0.14 15.83 -13.36
C ASN A 58 -1.06 14.60 -13.22
N PRO A 59 -1.27 14.09 -12.00
CA PRO A 59 -2.16 12.96 -11.77
C PRO A 59 -3.61 13.33 -12.10
N THR A 60 -4.34 12.38 -12.66
CA THR A 60 -5.76 12.52 -13.00
C THR A 60 -6.53 11.29 -12.56
N LEU A 61 -7.83 11.45 -12.29
CA LEU A 61 -8.70 10.29 -12.12
C LEU A 61 -9.07 9.73 -13.49
N PRO A 62 -9.01 8.41 -13.69
CA PRO A 62 -9.51 7.80 -14.90
C PRO A 62 -11.00 8.07 -15.10
N ALA A 63 -11.41 8.39 -16.34
CA ALA A 63 -12.80 8.69 -16.65
C ALA A 63 -13.74 7.51 -16.39
N ASP A 64 -13.22 6.29 -16.50
CA ASP A 64 -13.93 5.02 -16.28
C ASP A 64 -13.91 4.55 -14.82
N LEU A 65 -13.26 5.29 -13.91
CA LEU A 65 -12.96 4.82 -12.56
C LEU A 65 -14.20 4.32 -11.81
N LYS A 66 -15.32 5.04 -11.91
CA LYS A 66 -16.57 4.72 -11.21
C LYS A 66 -17.26 3.46 -11.73
N GLN A 67 -16.93 3.03 -12.94
CA GLN A 67 -17.52 1.86 -13.61
C GLN A 67 -16.62 0.63 -13.55
N ARG A 68 -15.40 0.76 -12.98
CA ARG A 68 -14.46 -0.36 -12.98
C ARG A 68 -15.00 -1.55 -12.18
N PRO A 69 -14.95 -2.77 -12.74
CA PRO A 69 -15.35 -3.96 -12.02
C PRO A 69 -14.39 -4.22 -10.87
N LEU A 70 -14.93 -4.52 -9.69
CA LEU A 70 -14.17 -4.88 -8.50
C LEU A 70 -14.52 -6.30 -8.07
N PRO A 71 -13.53 -7.12 -7.67
CA PRO A 71 -13.81 -8.47 -7.21
C PRO A 71 -14.49 -8.45 -5.84
N ARG A 72 -15.29 -9.48 -5.57
CA ARG A 72 -15.92 -9.67 -4.25
C ARG A 72 -14.89 -10.15 -3.24
N GLN A 73 -14.93 -9.58 -2.05
CA GLN A 73 -14.10 -9.98 -0.92
C GLN A 73 -14.97 -10.65 0.14
N SER A 74 -14.39 -11.47 1.00
CA SER A 74 -15.14 -12.11 2.10
C SER A 74 -15.64 -11.08 3.13
N ALA A 75 -14.91 -9.98 3.32
CA ALA A 75 -15.41 -8.80 4.00
C ALA A 75 -16.40 -8.02 3.11
N ASN A 76 -17.46 -7.49 3.72
CA ASN A 76 -18.41 -6.64 3.01
C ASN A 76 -17.81 -5.25 2.77
N VAL A 77 -17.27 -5.03 1.57
CA VAL A 77 -16.73 -3.75 1.12
C VAL A 77 -17.61 -3.20 -0.01
N ASP A 78 -18.14 -2.00 0.18
CA ASP A 78 -18.88 -1.28 -0.86
C ASP A 78 -17.90 -0.61 -1.85
N GLY A 79 -17.27 -1.44 -2.68
CA GLY A 79 -16.32 -1.00 -3.70
C GLY A 79 -16.87 0.07 -4.64
N PRO A 80 -18.08 -0.06 -5.20
CA PRO A 80 -18.69 0.99 -6.03
C PRO A 80 -18.81 2.33 -5.32
N ALA A 81 -19.23 2.36 -4.04
CA ALA A 81 -19.27 3.60 -3.28
C ALA A 81 -17.88 4.21 -3.06
N LEU A 82 -16.86 3.38 -2.85
CA LEU A 82 -15.46 3.85 -2.72
C LEU A 82 -14.95 4.44 -4.03
N LEU A 83 -15.19 3.80 -5.18
CA LEU A 83 -14.83 4.35 -6.49
C LEU A 83 -15.57 5.66 -6.79
N ALA A 84 -16.84 5.76 -6.40
CA ALA A 84 -17.64 6.97 -6.59
C ALA A 84 -17.10 8.18 -5.80
N LYS A 85 -16.53 7.94 -4.61
CA LYS A 85 -15.92 8.94 -3.72
C LYS A 85 -14.42 9.16 -3.97
N ALA A 86 -13.79 8.31 -4.79
CA ALA A 86 -12.37 8.35 -5.03
C ALA A 86 -11.92 9.73 -5.52
N GLN A 87 -10.82 10.22 -4.95
CA GLN A 87 -10.25 11.51 -5.29
C GLN A 87 -8.72 11.46 -5.36
N LEU A 88 -8.11 12.52 -5.89
CA LEU A 88 -6.65 12.68 -5.89
C LEU A 88 -6.17 13.18 -4.52
N PRO A 89 -4.89 12.93 -4.18
CA PRO A 89 -4.28 13.56 -3.03
C PRO A 89 -4.23 15.08 -3.19
N THR A 90 -4.23 15.79 -2.06
CA THR A 90 -4.03 17.25 -2.02
C THR A 90 -2.58 17.65 -1.91
N ARG A 91 -1.74 16.76 -1.37
CA ARG A 91 -0.27 16.92 -1.32
C ARG A 91 0.37 16.71 -2.70
N ARG A 92 1.59 17.23 -2.86
CA ARG A 92 2.32 17.26 -4.14
C ARG A 92 3.45 16.23 -4.23
N ASP A 93 3.64 15.41 -3.20
CA ASP A 93 4.61 14.33 -3.19
C ASP A 93 4.37 13.40 -4.37
N ARG A 94 5.40 13.19 -5.19
CA ARG A 94 5.33 12.28 -6.32
C ARG A 94 5.61 10.83 -5.94
N LYS A 95 6.27 10.59 -4.82
CA LYS A 95 6.60 9.25 -4.35
C LYS A 95 5.72 8.87 -3.18
N TRP A 96 5.04 7.74 -3.30
CA TRP A 96 4.15 7.19 -2.28
C TRP A 96 4.58 5.78 -1.92
N LEU A 97 4.52 5.44 -0.64
CA LEU A 97 4.58 4.05 -0.21
C LEU A 97 3.17 3.47 -0.24
N ILE A 98 2.95 2.50 -1.12
CA ILE A 98 1.71 1.75 -1.18
C ILE A 98 1.88 0.51 -0.32
N GLU A 99 1.19 0.48 0.82
CA GLU A 99 1.09 -0.71 1.65
C GLU A 99 0.05 -1.67 1.06
N LEU A 100 0.53 -2.85 0.65
CA LEU A 100 -0.34 -3.92 0.18
C LEU A 100 -0.80 -4.80 1.35
N ALA A 101 -1.55 -5.84 1.03
CA ALA A 101 -1.88 -6.87 1.98
C ALA A 101 -0.65 -7.72 2.40
N PRO A 102 -0.75 -8.50 3.51
CA PRO A 102 0.21 -9.57 3.80
C PRO A 102 0.37 -10.53 2.62
N LEU A 103 1.57 -11.09 2.44
CA LEU A 103 1.89 -11.96 1.30
C LEU A 103 0.95 -13.15 1.17
N THR A 104 0.48 -13.72 2.29
CA THR A 104 -0.50 -14.81 2.28
C THR A 104 -1.82 -14.41 1.64
N ARG A 105 -2.28 -13.17 1.82
CA ARG A 105 -3.48 -12.65 1.16
C ARG A 105 -3.22 -12.34 -0.30
N LEU A 106 -2.06 -11.77 -0.64
CA LEU A 106 -1.67 -11.55 -2.04
C LEU A 106 -1.63 -12.88 -2.80
N GLN A 107 -1.09 -13.94 -2.19
CA GLN A 107 -1.11 -15.29 -2.73
C GLN A 107 -2.53 -15.85 -2.87
N ALA A 108 -3.41 -15.66 -1.88
CA ALA A 108 -4.81 -16.11 -1.96
C ALA A 108 -5.57 -15.43 -3.12
N TRP A 109 -5.21 -14.20 -3.46
CA TRP A 109 -5.72 -13.46 -4.62
C TRP A 109 -5.01 -13.79 -5.94
N GLY A 110 -3.95 -14.60 -5.91
CA GLY A 110 -3.12 -14.89 -7.09
C GLY A 110 -2.39 -13.66 -7.62
N VAL A 111 -2.07 -12.69 -6.77
CA VAL A 111 -1.28 -11.52 -7.16
C VAL A 111 0.16 -11.96 -7.38
N GLU A 112 0.63 -11.83 -8.63
CA GLU A 112 2.03 -12.02 -8.97
C GLU A 112 2.89 -10.90 -8.38
N GLU A 113 4.15 -11.21 -8.08
CA GLU A 113 5.08 -10.20 -7.58
C GLU A 113 5.26 -9.06 -8.58
N ILE A 114 4.91 -7.85 -8.15
CA ILE A 114 5.09 -6.64 -8.93
C ILE A 114 6.59 -6.39 -9.10
N LYS A 115 7.03 -6.07 -10.32
CA LYS A 115 8.42 -5.70 -10.61
C LYS A 115 8.57 -4.19 -10.79
N PRO A 116 9.73 -3.59 -10.46
CA PRO A 116 10.00 -2.20 -10.80
C PRO A 116 9.73 -1.89 -12.28
N GLY A 117 9.20 -0.72 -12.57
CA GLY A 117 8.74 -0.27 -13.89
C GLY A 117 7.29 -0.62 -14.21
N THR A 118 6.67 -1.55 -13.47
CA THR A 118 5.28 -1.97 -13.68
C THR A 118 4.32 -0.80 -13.44
N PRO A 119 3.37 -0.52 -14.38
CA PRO A 119 2.26 0.38 -14.12
C PRO A 119 1.35 -0.21 -13.04
N VAL A 120 1.09 0.57 -12.00
CA VAL A 120 0.28 0.16 -10.86
C VAL A 120 -0.69 1.29 -10.54
N ALA A 121 -1.92 0.93 -10.22
CA ALA A 121 -2.83 1.83 -9.54
C ALA A 121 -3.38 1.20 -8.26
N ALA A 122 -3.75 2.04 -7.31
CA ALA A 122 -4.34 1.63 -6.06
C ALA A 122 -5.46 2.59 -5.67
N LEU A 123 -6.58 2.01 -5.23
CA LEU A 123 -7.58 2.72 -4.44
C LEU A 123 -7.32 2.38 -2.98
N GLY A 124 -7.25 3.38 -2.11
CA GLY A 124 -6.98 3.13 -0.70
C GLY A 124 -7.09 4.37 0.15
N PHE A 125 -6.49 4.31 1.33
CA PHE A 125 -6.63 5.35 2.35
C PHE A 125 -5.28 5.78 2.87
N THR A 126 -5.18 7.06 3.20
CA THR A 126 -4.01 7.69 3.84
C THR A 126 -4.41 8.21 5.22
N TYR A 127 -3.46 8.72 5.99
CA TYR A 127 -3.72 9.38 7.26
C TYR A 127 -4.67 10.58 7.11
N THR A 128 -5.45 10.87 8.15
CA THR A 128 -6.39 12.00 8.18
C THR A 128 -5.68 13.32 7.85
N GLY A 129 -6.24 14.03 6.88
CA GLY A 129 -5.67 15.29 6.38
C GLY A 129 -4.33 15.11 5.65
N GLU A 130 -3.99 13.89 5.22
CA GLU A 130 -2.74 13.52 4.53
C GLU A 130 -1.47 13.87 5.33
N LYS A 131 -1.58 13.93 6.66
CA LYS A 131 -0.48 14.28 7.56
C LYS A 131 0.56 13.16 7.63
N GLY A 132 1.83 13.54 7.76
CA GLY A 132 2.95 12.60 7.86
C GLY A 132 3.42 12.11 6.50
N ASP A 133 3.94 10.89 6.46
CA ASP A 133 4.54 10.30 5.27
C ASP A 133 3.50 10.01 4.18
N PRO A 134 3.87 10.04 2.89
CA PRO A 134 2.99 9.76 1.76
C PRO A 134 2.72 8.26 1.65
N VAL A 135 1.89 7.73 2.54
CA VAL A 135 1.55 6.31 2.63
C VAL A 135 0.10 6.10 2.24
N LEU A 136 -0.15 5.11 1.39
CA LEU A 136 -1.50 4.64 1.07
C LEU A 136 -1.65 3.16 1.42
N ARG A 137 -2.58 2.85 2.31
CA ARG A 137 -3.05 1.49 2.55
C ARG A 137 -4.01 1.09 1.45
N ALA A 138 -3.61 0.15 0.61
CA ALA A 138 -4.41 -0.25 -0.54
C ALA A 138 -5.64 -1.08 -0.11
N GLU A 139 -6.82 -0.64 -0.54
CA GLU A 139 -8.09 -1.37 -0.46
C GLU A 139 -8.30 -2.20 -1.71
N TYR A 140 -8.02 -1.61 -2.88
CA TYR A 140 -7.95 -2.32 -4.15
C TYR A 140 -6.63 -2.02 -4.85
N LEU A 141 -6.05 -3.06 -5.44
CA LEU A 141 -4.87 -2.98 -6.29
C LEU A 141 -5.28 -3.26 -7.74
N PHE A 142 -4.80 -2.43 -8.67
CA PHE A 142 -4.97 -2.61 -10.10
C PHE A 142 -3.59 -2.79 -10.74
N VAL A 143 -3.35 -3.95 -11.34
CA VAL A 143 -2.08 -4.27 -11.99
C VAL A 143 -2.29 -5.33 -13.08
N GLY A 144 -1.62 -5.17 -14.22
CA GLY A 144 -1.73 -6.12 -15.33
C GLY A 144 -3.16 -6.27 -15.88
N GLY A 145 -3.97 -5.21 -15.86
CA GLY A 145 -5.36 -5.23 -16.31
C GLY A 145 -6.33 -5.96 -15.37
N LYS A 146 -5.89 -6.37 -14.18
CA LYS A 146 -6.70 -7.05 -13.16
C LYS A 146 -6.89 -6.15 -11.94
N ALA A 147 -8.01 -6.36 -11.24
CA ALA A 147 -8.30 -5.73 -9.95
C ALA A 147 -8.29 -6.79 -8.84
N TYR A 148 -7.72 -6.44 -7.69
CA TYR A 148 -7.62 -7.31 -6.52
C TYR A 148 -8.11 -6.58 -5.28
N GLY A 149 -8.95 -7.22 -4.46
CA GLY A 149 -9.36 -6.69 -3.15
C GLY A 149 -8.31 -7.01 -2.10
N LEU A 150 -7.94 -6.07 -1.24
CA LEU A 150 -6.85 -6.23 -0.27
C LEU A 150 -7.30 -6.17 1.19
N ARG A 151 -8.59 -5.87 1.44
CA ARG A 151 -9.20 -5.92 2.78
C ARG A 151 -9.19 -7.31 3.36
N SER A 152 -9.56 -8.30 2.56
CA SER A 152 -9.75 -9.69 2.98
C SER A 152 -9.50 -10.65 1.82
N SER A 153 -9.67 -11.96 2.06
CA SER A 153 -9.53 -12.98 1.02
C SER A 153 -10.63 -12.85 -0.05
N PRO A 154 -10.48 -13.50 -1.22
CA PRO A 154 -11.59 -13.66 -2.16
C PRO A 154 -12.84 -14.25 -1.49
N ALA A 155 -14.02 -13.82 -1.95
CA ALA A 155 -15.32 -14.37 -1.53
C ALA A 155 -15.63 -15.72 -2.18
#